data_AF-A0A7V2XSR9-F1
#
_entry.id   AF-A0A7V2XSR9-F1
#
_cell.length_a   1.000
_cell.length_b   1.000
_cell.length_c   1.000
_cell.angle_alpha   90.00
_cell.angle_beta   90.00
_cell.angle_gamma   90.00
#
_symmetry.space_group_name_H-M   'P 1'
#
loop_
_entity.id
_entity.type
_entity.pdbx_description
1 polymer ?
#
loop_
_entity_poly.entity_id
_entity_poly.type
_entity_poly.pdbx_seq_one_letter_code
_entity_poly.pdbx_strand_id
1 'polypeptide(L)'
;MKTFTFIVISALFCLGFAANEFAAQPELSPEPPRIEWTLPPPLSPSPQARLNYLMQALNITGHKAPEIPPGYRYWGTVTARVTAYEPSRLSCGRFSDGKTSTLRNAWKMDGCAVDPSAIPYGTLVWIPGIGWRMADDTGTAMKRSWKKGEYHIDVRLGSVSQCRKWGDQQMVPVLLCIPD
;
A
#
# COMPACT_ATOMS: atom_id res chain seq x y z
N MET A 1 44.64 5.23 -80.61
CA MET A 1 43.29 4.91 -81.13
C MET A 1 43.01 3.44 -80.89
N LYS A 2 42.08 3.13 -79.98
CA LYS A 2 41.19 1.95 -79.94
C LYS A 2 40.42 2.00 -78.61
N THR A 3 39.20 2.49 -78.70
CA THR A 3 38.15 2.48 -77.68
C THR A 3 37.68 1.04 -77.48
N PHE A 4 37.42 0.61 -76.24
CA PHE A 4 36.42 -0.42 -75.95
C PHE A 4 35.93 -0.26 -74.52
N THR A 5 34.70 0.25 -74.40
CA THR A 5 33.87 0.19 -73.20
C THR A 5 33.20 -1.17 -73.15
N PHE A 6 33.31 -1.88 -72.02
CA PHE A 6 32.42 -3.00 -71.69
C PHE A 6 31.82 -2.77 -70.30
N ILE A 7 30.50 -2.78 -70.27
CA ILE A 7 29.63 -2.78 -69.10
C ILE A 7 29.58 -4.22 -68.59
N VAL A 8 29.85 -4.43 -67.30
CA VAL A 8 29.43 -5.64 -66.57
C VAL A 8 28.68 -5.19 -65.32
N ILE A 9 27.39 -5.51 -65.33
CA ILE A 9 26.48 -5.41 -64.19
C ILE A 9 26.78 -6.61 -63.28
N SER A 10 27.03 -6.37 -61.99
CA SER A 10 26.86 -7.43 -60.99
C SER A 10 26.29 -6.82 -59.71
N ALA A 11 25.05 -7.21 -59.43
CA ALA A 11 24.36 -6.95 -58.18
C ALA A 11 24.93 -7.85 -57.08
N LEU A 12 25.20 -7.29 -55.90
CA LEU A 12 25.11 -8.06 -54.67
C LEU A 12 24.44 -7.21 -53.58
N PHE A 13 23.25 -7.67 -53.23
CA PHE A 13 22.41 -7.27 -52.12
C PHE A 13 23.06 -7.77 -50.83
N CYS A 14 23.21 -6.93 -49.79
CA CYS A 14 23.16 -7.34 -48.38
C CYS A 14 23.20 -6.13 -47.43
N LEU A 15 22.03 -5.79 -46.90
CA LEU A 15 21.70 -5.62 -45.47
C LEU A 15 22.72 -4.92 -44.55
N GLY A 16 22.27 -3.85 -43.90
CA GLY A 16 22.82 -3.48 -42.59
C GLY A 16 22.75 -1.99 -42.23
N PHE A 17 21.55 -1.44 -42.06
CA PHE A 17 21.38 -0.25 -41.21
C PHE A 17 21.52 -0.70 -39.75
N ALA A 18 22.46 -0.12 -39.01
CA ALA A 18 22.40 -0.03 -37.56
C ALA A 18 23.12 1.24 -37.12
N ALA A 19 22.41 2.36 -37.18
CA ALA A 19 22.75 3.53 -36.37
C ALA A 19 22.55 3.14 -34.91
N ASN A 20 23.64 3.16 -34.15
CA ASN A 20 23.64 2.84 -32.73
C ASN A 20 23.14 4.07 -31.95
N GLU A 21 21.82 4.24 -31.86
CA GLU A 21 21.21 5.21 -30.95
C GLU A 21 21.13 4.57 -29.56
N PHE A 22 22.15 4.85 -28.74
CA PHE A 22 22.11 4.55 -27.31
C PHE A 22 21.14 5.56 -26.67
N ALA A 23 19.86 5.22 -26.65
CA ALA A 23 18.85 6.00 -25.94
C ALA A 23 19.22 6.07 -24.45
N ALA A 24 19.67 7.25 -24.01
CA ALA A 24 19.86 7.57 -22.61
C ALA A 24 18.56 7.30 -21.86
N GLN A 25 18.60 6.36 -20.91
CA GLN A 25 17.47 6.06 -20.05
C GLN A 25 17.17 7.31 -19.19
N PRO A 26 15.90 7.70 -19.00
CA PRO A 26 15.56 8.80 -18.11
C PRO A 26 16.04 8.44 -16.70
N GLU A 27 16.82 9.35 -16.11
CA GLU A 27 17.35 9.22 -14.76
C GLU A 27 16.18 9.08 -13.78
N LEU A 28 16.09 7.91 -13.15
CA LEU A 28 15.04 7.58 -12.18
C LEU A 28 15.17 8.55 -10.99
N SER A 29 14.08 9.25 -10.66
CA SER A 29 14.04 10.17 -9.52
C SER A 29 14.55 9.49 -8.24
N PRO A 30 15.31 10.18 -7.37
CA PRO A 30 15.84 9.56 -6.15
C PRO A 30 14.70 8.97 -5.32
N GLU A 31 14.86 7.70 -4.92
CA GLU A 31 13.91 7.06 -4.01
C GLU A 31 13.79 7.89 -2.72
N PRO A 32 12.57 8.11 -2.20
CA PRO A 32 12.39 8.85 -0.96
C PRO A 32 13.17 8.16 0.18
N PRO A 33 13.64 8.92 1.18
CA PRO A 33 14.46 8.38 2.25
C PRO A 33 13.73 7.21 2.93
N ARG A 34 14.43 6.07 3.01
CA ARG A 34 13.95 4.87 3.68
C ARG A 34 13.87 5.15 5.19
N ILE A 35 12.69 5.52 5.66
CA ILE A 35 12.39 5.53 7.09
C ILE A 35 12.56 4.08 7.57
N GLU A 36 13.55 3.83 8.42
CA GLU A 36 13.70 2.53 9.07
C GLU A 36 12.53 2.32 10.03
N TRP A 37 11.57 1.50 9.61
CA TRP A 37 10.45 1.06 10.41
C TRP A 37 10.93 0.15 11.55
N THR A 38 11.08 0.68 12.77
CA THR A 38 11.13 -0.19 13.95
C THR A 38 9.70 -0.61 14.28
N LEU A 39 9.38 -1.89 14.08
CA LEU A 39 8.09 -2.45 14.48
C LEU A 39 7.89 -2.21 15.99
N PRO A 40 6.76 -1.62 16.43
CA PRO A 40 6.48 -1.52 17.85
C PRO A 40 6.35 -2.94 18.43
N PRO A 41 6.79 -3.15 19.69
CA PRO A 41 6.64 -4.45 20.33
C PRO A 41 5.16 -4.86 20.41
N PRO A 42 4.85 -6.17 20.35
CA PRO A 42 3.47 -6.64 20.43
C PRO A 42 2.84 -6.16 21.72
N LEU A 43 1.73 -5.44 21.60
CA LEU A 43 1.02 -4.86 22.72
C LEU A 43 0.25 -5.93 23.50
N SER A 44 0.85 -6.37 24.60
CA SER A 44 0.15 -6.88 25.77
C SER A 44 0.79 -6.18 26.98
N PRO A 45 0.14 -5.16 27.59
CA PRO A 45 -0.61 -5.37 28.84
C PRO A 45 -1.75 -4.35 29.12
N SER A 46 -2.38 -4.46 30.31
CA SER A 46 -3.41 -3.65 31.02
C SER A 46 -3.91 -2.29 30.44
N PRO A 47 -5.14 -1.84 30.80
CA PRO A 47 -5.66 -0.53 30.38
C PRO A 47 -4.71 0.65 30.61
N GLN A 48 -3.94 0.62 31.71
CA GLN A 48 -2.94 1.64 32.00
C GLN A 48 -1.72 1.56 31.09
N ALA A 49 -1.25 0.35 30.75
CA ALA A 49 -0.15 0.19 29.81
C ALA A 49 -0.58 0.52 28.37
N ARG A 50 -1.86 0.32 28.02
CA ARG A 50 -2.46 0.79 26.77
C ARG A 50 -2.54 2.32 26.73
N LEU A 51 -2.96 2.98 27.81
CA LEU A 51 -2.95 4.45 27.90
C LEU A 51 -1.51 4.98 27.83
N ASN A 52 -0.59 4.37 28.57
CA ASN A 52 0.82 4.74 28.53
C ASN A 52 1.42 4.51 27.14
N TYR A 53 1.05 3.44 26.44
CA TYR A 53 1.45 3.24 25.05
C TYR A 53 0.80 4.22 24.09
N LEU A 54 -0.47 4.59 24.27
CA LEU A 54 -1.10 5.64 23.46
C LEU A 54 -0.36 6.96 23.64
N MET A 55 -0.14 7.36 24.89
CA MET A 55 0.59 8.57 25.24
C MET A 55 2.04 8.48 24.76
N GLN A 56 2.69 7.32 24.87
CA GLN A 56 4.05 7.10 24.42
C GLN A 56 4.15 6.98 22.90
N ALA A 57 3.19 6.43 22.17
CA ALA A 57 3.16 6.42 20.71
C ALA A 57 2.92 7.84 20.18
N LEU A 58 2.08 8.63 20.85
CA LEU A 58 1.91 10.06 20.59
C LEU A 58 3.16 10.88 20.95
N ASN A 59 3.94 10.46 21.97
CA ASN A 59 5.08 11.23 22.49
C ASN A 59 6.46 10.78 21.94
N ILE A 60 6.66 9.50 21.62
CA ILE A 60 7.88 8.93 20.98
C ILE A 60 7.95 9.33 19.52
N THR A 61 6.80 9.47 18.84
CA THR A 61 6.80 9.89 17.43
C THR A 61 7.05 11.39 17.25
N GLY A 62 6.97 12.22 18.30
CA GLY A 62 6.97 13.67 18.15
C GLY A 62 5.85 14.19 17.22
N HIS A 63 4.94 13.31 16.79
CA HIS A 63 3.86 13.62 15.89
C HIS A 63 2.66 13.99 16.75
N LYS A 64 2.37 15.29 16.78
CA LYS A 64 1.01 15.79 16.96
C LYS A 64 0.05 14.83 16.25
N ALA A 65 -1.07 14.45 16.88
CA ALA A 65 -2.10 13.63 16.23
C ALA A 65 -2.30 14.10 14.78
N PRO A 66 -2.36 13.18 13.79
CA PRO A 66 -2.32 13.57 12.39
C PRO A 66 -3.40 14.62 12.13
N GLU A 67 -3.05 15.66 11.39
CA GLU A 67 -4.05 16.63 10.95
C GLU A 67 -5.13 15.88 10.17
N ILE A 68 -6.39 16.10 10.55
CA ILE A 68 -7.52 15.42 9.95
C ILE A 68 -7.65 15.97 8.52
N PRO A 69 -7.67 15.10 7.48
CA PRO A 69 -7.79 15.56 6.11
C PRO A 69 -9.06 16.42 5.89
N PRO A 70 -9.00 17.46 5.04
CA PRO A 70 -10.17 18.28 4.74
C PRO A 70 -11.37 17.46 4.27
N GLY A 71 -12.58 17.82 4.73
CA GLY A 71 -13.82 17.10 4.42
C GLY A 71 -14.06 15.85 5.27
N TYR A 72 -13.29 15.68 6.35
CA TYR A 72 -13.44 14.64 7.33
C TYR A 72 -13.46 15.22 8.74
N ARG A 73 -14.14 14.50 9.63
CA ARG A 73 -14.16 14.78 11.07
C ARG A 73 -13.82 13.54 11.89
N TYR A 74 -13.26 13.77 13.07
CA TYR A 74 -12.96 12.72 14.03
C TYR A 74 -14.24 11.97 14.41
N TRP A 75 -14.18 10.64 14.34
CA TRP A 75 -15.25 9.76 14.77
C TRP A 75 -14.91 9.06 16.07
N GLY A 76 -13.68 8.56 16.20
CA GLY A 76 -13.25 7.82 17.37
C GLY A 76 -11.86 7.22 17.24
N THR A 77 -11.40 6.60 18.32
CA THR A 77 -10.17 5.81 18.36
C THR A 77 -10.54 4.41 18.84
N VAL A 78 -10.09 3.39 18.13
CA VAL A 78 -10.32 1.99 18.50
C VAL A 78 -9.00 1.24 18.60
N THR A 79 -8.99 0.17 19.39
CA THR A 79 -7.89 -0.78 19.38
C THR A 79 -8.22 -1.91 18.40
N ALA A 80 -7.34 -2.15 17.43
CA ALA A 80 -7.56 -3.12 16.37
C ALA A 80 -6.39 -4.11 16.23
N ARG A 81 -6.69 -5.30 15.71
CA ARG A 81 -5.69 -6.13 15.04
C ARG A 81 -5.43 -5.56 13.65
N VAL A 82 -4.17 -5.38 13.28
CA VAL A 82 -3.77 -4.81 11.99
C VAL A 82 -2.85 -5.78 11.25
N THR A 83 -3.41 -6.48 10.26
CA THR A 83 -2.63 -7.30 9.32
C THR A 83 -2.36 -6.53 8.04
N ALA A 84 -1.63 -7.13 7.10
CA ALA A 84 -1.42 -6.55 5.78
C ALA A 84 -1.64 -7.56 4.67
N TYR A 85 -2.15 -7.06 3.53
CA TYR A 85 -2.30 -7.80 2.30
C TYR A 85 -1.82 -6.99 1.11
N GLU A 86 -1.63 -7.66 -0.01
CA GLU A 86 -1.32 -7.03 -1.28
C GLU A 86 -2.25 -7.58 -2.38
N PRO A 87 -2.48 -6.87 -3.49
CA PRO A 87 -3.59 -7.23 -4.40
C PRO A 87 -3.40 -8.50 -5.24
N SER A 88 -2.24 -9.17 -5.18
CA SER A 88 -1.97 -10.37 -5.97
C SER A 88 -2.76 -11.59 -5.47
N ARG A 89 -2.69 -12.66 -6.27
CA ARG A 89 -3.29 -13.97 -5.97
C ARG A 89 -2.77 -14.60 -4.67
N LEU A 90 -1.57 -14.23 -4.20
CA LEU A 90 -1.01 -14.78 -2.97
C LEU A 90 -1.80 -14.36 -1.73
N SER A 91 -2.26 -13.11 -1.67
CA SER A 91 -3.12 -12.64 -0.58
C SER A 91 -4.61 -12.75 -0.90
N CYS A 92 -5.03 -12.43 -2.13
CA CYS A 92 -6.45 -12.32 -2.48
C CYS A 92 -7.04 -13.61 -3.08
N GLY A 93 -6.21 -14.62 -3.41
CA GLY A 93 -6.68 -15.88 -3.98
C GLY A 93 -7.54 -15.68 -5.24
N ARG A 94 -8.74 -16.27 -5.27
CA ARG A 94 -9.68 -16.13 -6.39
C ARG A 94 -10.24 -14.73 -6.60
N PHE A 95 -10.05 -13.83 -5.62
CA PHE A 95 -10.53 -12.44 -5.66
C PHE A 95 -9.46 -11.46 -6.12
N SER A 96 -8.34 -11.95 -6.68
CA SER A 96 -7.26 -11.12 -7.23
C SER A 96 -7.60 -10.54 -8.62
N ASP A 97 -8.75 -9.88 -8.75
CA ASP A 97 -9.19 -9.19 -9.97
C ASP A 97 -8.71 -7.73 -10.05
N GLY A 98 -7.91 -7.31 -9.07
CA GLY A 98 -7.35 -5.96 -8.97
C GLY A 98 -8.33 -4.90 -8.49
N LYS A 99 -9.52 -5.29 -8.01
CA LYS A 99 -10.55 -4.37 -7.54
C LYS A 99 -10.84 -4.57 -6.06
N THR A 100 -11.11 -3.46 -5.38
CA THR A 100 -11.59 -3.47 -4.00
C THR A 100 -13.10 -3.73 -3.97
N SER A 101 -13.65 -3.99 -2.78
CA SER A 101 -15.10 -4.14 -2.61
C SER A 101 -15.91 -2.89 -2.97
N THR A 102 -15.28 -1.71 -3.01
CA THR A 102 -15.88 -0.47 -3.55
C THR A 102 -15.45 -0.17 -5.00
N LEU A 103 -14.94 -1.18 -5.72
CA LEU A 103 -14.52 -1.11 -7.13
C LEU A 103 -13.34 -0.18 -7.43
N ARG A 104 -12.55 0.22 -6.43
CA ARG A 104 -11.32 0.99 -6.65
C ARG A 104 -10.21 0.08 -7.19
N ASN A 105 -9.21 0.65 -7.85
CA ASN A 105 -8.06 -0.11 -8.31
C ASN A 105 -7.11 -0.40 -7.13
N ALA A 106 -7.02 -1.66 -6.73
CA ALA A 106 -6.22 -2.07 -5.58
C ALA A 106 -4.71 -1.89 -5.79
N TRP A 107 -4.21 -1.90 -7.03
CA TRP A 107 -2.80 -1.69 -7.33
C TRP A 107 -2.37 -0.21 -7.30
N LYS A 108 -3.33 0.71 -7.40
CA LYS A 108 -3.05 2.15 -7.52
C LYS A 108 -3.49 2.96 -6.30
N MET A 109 -4.52 2.51 -5.60
CA MET A 109 -5.11 3.25 -4.51
C MET A 109 -4.73 2.66 -3.16
N ASP A 110 -4.25 3.52 -2.28
CA ASP A 110 -4.13 3.21 -0.87
C ASP A 110 -5.51 2.96 -0.26
N GLY A 111 -5.57 1.96 0.62
CA GLY A 111 -6.79 1.55 1.29
C GLY A 111 -6.54 0.44 2.31
N CYS A 112 -7.59 0.07 3.01
CA CYS A 112 -7.58 -1.05 3.93
C CYS A 112 -8.91 -1.80 3.87
N ALA A 113 -8.85 -3.10 4.15
CA ALA A 113 -10.01 -3.94 4.26
C ALA A 113 -10.50 -4.01 5.72
N VAL A 114 -11.81 -3.93 5.91
CA VAL A 114 -12.49 -3.90 7.22
C VAL A 114 -13.77 -4.74 7.21
N ASP A 115 -14.46 -4.88 8.35
CA ASP A 115 -15.90 -5.20 8.34
C ASP A 115 -16.68 -3.88 8.20
N PRO A 116 -17.48 -3.68 7.13
CA PRO A 116 -18.24 -2.45 6.92
C PRO A 116 -19.30 -2.16 7.98
N SER A 117 -19.71 -3.16 8.75
CA SER A 117 -20.66 -3.02 9.87
C SER A 117 -19.99 -2.45 11.11
N ALA A 118 -18.65 -2.56 11.20
CA ALA A 118 -17.83 -2.01 12.27
C ALA A 118 -17.24 -0.64 11.88
N ILE A 119 -16.68 -0.57 10.68
CA ILE A 119 -16.07 0.64 10.10
C ILE A 119 -16.67 0.83 8.71
N PRO A 120 -17.64 1.75 8.53
CA PRO A 120 -18.27 1.99 7.24
C PRO A 120 -17.26 2.35 6.15
N TYR A 121 -17.57 1.98 4.91
CA TYR A 121 -16.75 2.39 3.78
C TYR A 121 -16.67 3.92 3.66
N GLY A 122 -15.53 4.39 3.17
CA GLY A 122 -15.22 5.82 3.09
C GLY A 122 -14.61 6.41 4.36
N THR A 123 -14.65 5.69 5.49
CA THR A 123 -13.91 6.07 6.71
C THR A 123 -12.41 6.14 6.41
N LEU A 124 -11.75 7.21 6.84
CA LEU A 124 -10.30 7.29 6.90
C LEU A 124 -9.80 6.72 8.22
N VAL A 125 -8.85 5.80 8.10
CA VAL A 125 -8.20 5.11 9.21
C VAL A 125 -6.74 5.54 9.23
N TRP A 126 -6.32 6.23 10.29
CA TRP A 126 -4.91 6.48 10.51
C TRP A 126 -4.31 5.31 11.29
N ILE A 127 -3.34 4.65 10.65
CA ILE A 127 -2.62 3.52 11.22
C ILE A 127 -1.21 4.02 11.59
N PRO A 128 -0.81 3.96 12.88
CA PRO A 128 0.54 4.32 13.29
C PRO A 128 1.59 3.58 12.46
N GLY A 129 2.56 4.32 11.93
CA GLY A 129 3.60 3.76 11.08
C GLY A 129 3.16 3.39 9.66
N ILE A 130 1.96 3.75 9.23
CA ILE A 130 1.51 3.56 7.84
C ILE A 130 0.86 4.83 7.27
N GLY A 131 0.17 5.59 8.12
CA GLY A 131 -0.55 6.80 7.75
C GLY A 131 -2.03 6.53 7.43
N TRP A 132 -2.66 7.48 6.74
CA TRP A 132 -4.08 7.43 6.39
C TRP A 132 -4.38 6.36 5.34
N ARG A 133 -5.44 5.59 5.55
CA ARG A 133 -5.98 4.59 4.62
C ARG A 133 -7.49 4.70 4.57
N MET A 134 -8.06 4.63 3.37
CA MET A 134 -9.51 4.59 3.22
C MET A 134 -10.02 3.17 3.43
N ALA A 135 -11.06 3.01 4.24
CA ALA A 135 -11.86 1.80 4.30
C ALA A 135 -12.60 1.64 2.96
N ASP A 136 -12.03 0.86 2.04
CA ASP A 136 -12.53 0.70 0.67
C ASP A 136 -12.70 -0.77 0.26
N ASP A 137 -12.46 -1.68 1.21
CA ASP A 137 -12.44 -3.11 0.93
C ASP A 137 -12.89 -3.96 2.11
N THR A 138 -13.13 -5.25 1.87
CA THR A 138 -13.49 -6.20 2.93
C THR A 138 -12.98 -7.60 2.65
N GLY A 139 -12.99 -8.43 3.68
CA GLY A 139 -12.60 -9.83 3.58
C GLY A 139 -13.21 -10.65 4.70
N THR A 140 -13.25 -11.96 4.49
CA THR A 140 -13.88 -12.91 5.43
C THR A 140 -13.24 -12.86 6.82
N ALA A 141 -11.94 -12.60 6.93
CA ALA A 141 -11.24 -12.53 8.21
C ALA A 141 -11.73 -11.35 9.06
N MET A 142 -11.92 -10.17 8.48
CA MET A 142 -12.37 -8.96 9.18
C MET A 142 -13.81 -9.14 9.65
N LYS A 143 -14.66 -9.71 8.80
CA LYS A 143 -16.04 -10.06 9.15
C LYS A 143 -16.16 -11.07 10.29
N ARG A 144 -15.25 -12.04 10.35
CA ARG A 144 -15.22 -13.03 11.45
C ARG A 144 -14.73 -12.43 12.75
N SER A 145 -13.74 -11.53 12.71
CA SER A 145 -13.27 -10.80 13.90
C SER A 145 -14.36 -9.90 14.46
N TRP A 146 -15.09 -9.16 13.62
CA TRP A 146 -16.15 -8.28 14.12
C TRP A 146 -17.30 -9.03 14.79
N LYS A 147 -17.68 -10.20 14.27
CA LYS A 147 -18.65 -11.10 14.95
C LYS A 147 -18.23 -11.52 16.36
N LYS A 148 -16.93 -11.45 16.68
CA LYS A 148 -16.37 -11.71 18.01
C LYS A 148 -16.17 -10.44 18.84
N GLY A 149 -16.55 -9.28 18.32
CA GLY A 149 -16.35 -7.97 18.97
C GLY A 149 -14.95 -7.37 18.76
N GLU A 150 -14.19 -7.86 17.78
CA GLU A 150 -12.82 -7.42 17.52
C GLU A 150 -12.75 -6.55 16.26
N TYR A 151 -12.15 -5.36 16.36
CA TYR A 151 -11.75 -4.58 15.20
C TYR A 151 -10.55 -5.25 14.53
N HIS A 152 -10.70 -5.56 13.24
CA HIS A 152 -9.63 -6.12 12.43
C HIS A 152 -9.55 -5.34 11.12
N ILE A 153 -8.37 -4.76 10.89
CA ILE A 153 -8.04 -3.96 9.71
C ILE A 153 -6.93 -4.69 8.98
N ASP A 154 -7.10 -4.90 7.67
CA ASP A 154 -6.08 -5.50 6.83
C ASP A 154 -5.58 -4.43 5.86
N VAL A 155 -4.39 -3.89 6.10
CA VAL A 155 -3.87 -2.75 5.34
C VAL A 155 -3.29 -3.19 4.02
N ARG A 156 -3.63 -2.47 2.94
CA ARG A 156 -3.09 -2.76 1.62
C ARG A 156 -1.67 -2.20 1.50
N LEU A 157 -0.72 -3.06 1.15
CA LEU A 157 0.68 -2.70 0.85
C LEU A 157 1.05 -3.11 -0.58
N GLY A 158 2.17 -2.60 -1.08
CA GLY A 158 2.58 -2.76 -2.47
C GLY A 158 3.20 -4.11 -2.83
N SER A 159 3.55 -4.95 -1.84
CA SER A 159 4.21 -6.24 -2.10
C SER A 159 4.10 -7.23 -0.95
N VAL A 160 4.24 -8.52 -1.27
CA VAL A 160 4.24 -9.60 -0.27
C VAL A 160 5.38 -9.45 0.74
N SER A 161 6.53 -8.96 0.29
CA SER A 161 7.68 -8.70 1.17
C SER A 161 7.34 -7.64 2.22
N GLN A 162 6.67 -6.56 1.83
CA GLN A 162 6.19 -5.54 2.77
C GLN A 162 5.16 -6.10 3.75
N CYS A 163 4.19 -6.90 3.28
CA CYS A 163 3.21 -7.54 4.15
C CYS A 163 3.86 -8.45 5.19
N ARG A 164 4.85 -9.25 4.78
CA ARG A 164 5.60 -10.12 5.70
C ARG A 164 6.43 -9.34 6.71
N LYS A 165 7.04 -8.24 6.30
CA LYS A 165 7.78 -7.35 7.21
C LYS A 165 6.86 -6.66 8.20
N TRP A 166 5.65 -6.29 7.79
CA TRP A 166 4.63 -5.73 8.67
C TRP A 166 4.17 -6.75 9.72
N GLY A 167 3.83 -7.97 9.30
CA GLY A 167 3.39 -9.04 10.20
C GLY A 167 1.95 -8.88 10.70
N ASP A 168 1.62 -9.53 11.81
CA ASP A 168 0.33 -9.43 12.49
C ASP A 168 0.49 -8.57 13.75
N GLN A 169 0.00 -7.32 13.66
CA GLN A 169 0.12 -6.35 14.75
C GLN A 169 -1.13 -6.39 15.62
N GLN A 170 -0.95 -6.72 16.89
CA GLN A 170 -2.03 -6.79 17.86
C GLN A 170 -2.19 -5.47 18.60
N MET A 171 -3.44 -5.16 18.95
CA MET A 171 -3.79 -4.07 19.85
C MET A 171 -3.33 -2.67 19.39
N VAL A 172 -3.28 -2.46 18.08
CA VAL A 172 -2.86 -1.18 17.47
C VAL A 172 -3.94 -0.13 17.69
N PRO A 173 -3.60 1.05 18.24
CA PRO A 173 -4.54 2.15 18.32
C PRO A 173 -4.67 2.84 16.96
N VAL A 174 -5.87 2.82 16.39
CA VAL A 174 -6.17 3.48 15.10
C VAL A 174 -7.17 4.61 15.29
N LEU A 175 -6.94 5.70 14.59
CA LEU A 175 -7.81 6.87 14.61
C LEU A 175 -8.75 6.81 13.40
N LEU A 176 -10.04 6.97 13.65
CA LEU A 176 -11.11 6.87 12.65
C LEU A 176 -11.70 8.25 12.40
N CYS A 177 -11.79 8.63 11.13
CA CYS A 177 -12.43 9.85 10.67
C CYS A 177 -13.44 9.52 9.58
N ILE A 178 -14.65 10.06 9.67
CA ILE A 178 -15.68 9.86 8.65
C ILE A 178 -15.93 11.17 7.89
N PRO A 179 -16.43 11.10 6.65
CA PRO A 179 -16.76 12.29 5.88
C PRO A 179 -17.70 13.21 6.66
N ASP A 180 -17.52 14.52 6.48
CA ASP A 180 -18.42 15.55 7.02
C ASP A 180 -19.86 15.41 6.50
#